data_AF-A0A8J2U967-F1
#
_entry.id   AF-A0A8J2U967-F1
#
_cell.length_a   1.000
_cell.length_b   1.000
_cell.length_c   1.000
_cell.angle_alpha   90.00
_cell.angle_beta   90.00
_cell.angle_gamma   90.00
#
_symmetry.space_group_name_H-M   'P 1'
#
loop_
_entity.id
_entity.type
_entity.pdbx_description
1 polymer ?
#
loop_
_entity_poly.entity_id
_entity_poly.type
_entity_poly.pdbx_seq_one_letter_code
_entity_poly.pdbx_strand_id
1 'polypeptide(L)' 'MAELSEVFSKHQAPLDLELMVLGNMVSQIMAERVPAAQKQILTEQFCSVLKQAVS' A
#
# COMPACT_ATOMS: atom_id res chain seq x y z
N MET A 1 10.58 7.15 0.95
CA MET A 1 9.34 7.97 0.92
C MET A 1 9.38 9.00 -0.20
N ALA A 2 10.49 9.73 -0.38
CA ALA A 2 10.59 10.77 -1.41
C ALA A 2 10.45 10.26 -2.86
N GLU A 3 11.01 9.10 -3.20
CA GLU A 3 11.03 8.61 -4.59
C GLU A 3 9.62 8.33 -5.17
N LEU A 4 8.74 7.66 -4.40
CA LEU A 4 7.36 7.40 -4.88
C LEU A 4 6.54 8.69 -4.98
N SER A 5 6.71 9.61 -4.03
CA SER A 5 6.06 10.93 -4.06
C SER A 5 6.53 11.75 -5.26
N GLU A 6 7.81 11.67 -5.61
CA GLU A 6 8.38 12.32 -6.79
C GLU A 6 7.82 11.73 -8.10
N VAL A 7 7.67 10.41 -8.18
CA VAL A 7 7.02 9.74 -9.32
C VAL A 7 5.57 10.22 -9.48
N PHE A 8 4.77 10.23 -8.41
CA PHE A 8 3.39 10.70 -8.48
C PHE A 8 3.30 12.19 -8.87
N SER A 9 4.16 13.03 -8.29
CA SER A 9 4.24 14.46 -8.59
C SER A 9 4.61 14.72 -10.05
N LYS A 10 5.62 14.01 -10.57
CA LYS A 10 6.07 14.10 -11.96
C LYS A 10 4.96 13.77 -12.95
N HIS A 11 4.13 12.79 -12.61
CA HIS A 11 3.01 12.35 -13.44
C HIS A 11 1.71 13.08 -13.16
N GLN A 12 1.69 14.07 -12.24
CA GLN A 12 0.49 14.78 -11.79
C GLN A 12 -0.65 13.80 -11.44
N ALA A 13 -0.30 12.71 -10.77
CA ALA A 13 -1.26 11.67 -10.43
C ALA A 13 -2.30 12.25 -9.46
N PRO A 14 -3.61 12.12 -9.74
CA PRO A 14 -4.63 12.50 -8.78
C PRO A 14 -4.63 11.50 -7.60
N LEU A 15 -5.14 11.95 -6.44
CA LEU A 15 -5.10 11.20 -5.18
C LEU A 15 -5.68 9.77 -5.28
N ASP A 16 -6.77 9.62 -6.03
CA ASP A 16 -7.42 8.33 -6.28
C ASP A 16 -6.49 7.36 -7.04
N LEU A 17 -5.73 7.85 -8.01
CA LEU A 17 -4.73 7.06 -8.73
C LEU A 17 -3.54 6.70 -7.84
N GLU A 18 -3.07 7.63 -6.99
CA GLU A 18 -2.00 7.35 -6.02
C GLU A 18 -2.41 6.23 -5.07
N LEU A 19 -3.61 6.32 -4.48
CA LEU A 19 -4.14 5.32 -3.57
C LEU A 19 -4.37 3.97 -4.27
N MET A 20 -4.84 3.97 -5.52
CA MET A 20 -5.01 2.74 -6.30
C MET A 20 -3.66 2.06 -6.58
N VAL A 21 -2.63 2.81 -6.99
CA VAL A 21 -1.30 2.25 -7.26
C VAL A 21 -0.67 1.71 -5.98
N LEU A 22 -0.73 2.45 -4.87
CA LEU A 22 -0.22 1.99 -3.58
C LEU A 22 -0.97 0.75 -3.09
N GLY A 23 -2.30 0.71 -3.23
CA GLY A 23 -3.12 -0.46 -2.92
C GLY A 23 -2.75 -1.68 -3.76
N ASN A 24 -2.49 -1.51 -5.06
CA ASN A 24 -2.03 -2.57 -5.95
C ASN A 24 -0.64 -3.08 -5.55
N MET A 25 0.30 -2.18 -5.22
CA MET A 25 1.63 -2.57 -4.76
C MET A 25 1.58 -3.41 -3.47
N VAL A 26 0.79 -2.97 -2.47
CA VAL A 26 0.60 -3.73 -1.24
C VAL A 26 -0.04 -5.09 -1.52
N SER A 27 -1.08 -5.12 -2.37
CA SER A 27 -1.76 -6.35 -2.76
C SER A 27 -0.82 -7.35 -3.46
N GLN A 28 0.04 -6.87 -4.37
CA GLN A 28 1.05 -7.69 -5.04
C GLN A 28 2.06 -8.28 -4.06
N ILE A 29 2.56 -7.47 -3.11
CA ILE A 29 3.50 -7.91 -2.07
C ILE A 29 2.85 -9.01 -1.22
N MET A 30 1.60 -8.81 -0.78
CA MET A 30 0.88 -9.83 -0.03
C MET A 30 0.68 -11.09 -0.88
N ALA A 31 0.33 -10.96 -2.16
CA ALA A 31 0.10 -12.08 -3.05
C ALA A 31 1.34 -12.96 -3.26
N GLU A 32 2.49 -12.34 -3.56
CA GLU A 32 3.73 -13.01 -3.97
C GLU A 32 4.67 -13.38 -2.82
N ARG A 33 4.73 -12.54 -1.78
CA ARG A 33 5.79 -12.61 -0.76
C ARG A 33 5.29 -13.15 0.58
N VAL A 34 3.97 -13.27 0.77
CA VAL A 34 3.39 -13.72 2.03
C VAL A 34 2.78 -15.12 1.90
N PRO A 35 3.22 -16.10 2.73
CA PRO A 35 2.60 -17.42 2.77
C PRO A 35 1.10 -17.35 3.04
N ALA A 36 0.33 -18.24 2.40
CA ALA A 36 -1.13 -18.25 2.52
C ALA A 36 -1.62 -18.29 3.98
N ALA A 37 -0.93 -19.05 4.85
CA ALA A 37 -1.26 -19.17 6.27
C ALA A 37 -1.13 -17.86 7.07
N GLN A 38 -0.32 -16.90 6.61
CA GLN A 38 -0.06 -15.64 7.31
C GLN A 38 -0.71 -14.43 6.61
N LYS A 39 -1.20 -14.61 5.39
CA LYS A 39 -1.71 -13.54 4.52
C LYS A 39 -2.82 -12.72 5.17
N GLN A 40 -3.78 -13.38 5.82
CA GLN A 40 -4.88 -12.70 6.49
C GLN A 40 -4.40 -11.87 7.68
N ILE A 41 -3.62 -12.48 8.58
CA ILE A 41 -3.12 -11.83 9.81
C ILE A 41 -2.25 -10.61 9.45
N LEU A 42 -1.34 -10.74 8.48
CA LEU A 42 -0.47 -9.64 8.07
C LEU A 42 -1.25 -8.51 7.37
N THR A 43 -2.30 -8.84 6.60
CA THR A 43 -3.18 -7.83 5.99
C THR A 43 -3.95 -7.06 7.06
N GLU A 44 -4.52 -7.75 8.06
CA GLU A 44 -5.24 -7.10 9.17
C GLU A 44 -4.32 -6.20 10.00
N GLN A 45 -3.09 -6.65 10.29
CA GLN A 45 -2.09 -5.85 10.97
C GLN A 45 -1.70 -4.60 10.18
N PHE A 46 -1.45 -4.73 8.87
CA PHE A 46 -1.16 -3.59 8.00
C PHE A 46 -2.29 -2.55 8.04
N CYS A 47 -3.54 -2.98 7.89
CA CYS A 47 -4.70 -2.11 7.95
C CYS A 47 -4.86 -1.43 9.31
N SER A 48 -4.58 -2.14 10.41
CA SER A 48 -4.63 -1.58 11.77
C SER A 48 -3.58 -0.49 11.96
N VAL A 49 -2.34 -0.73 11.53
CA VAL A 49 -1.25 0.26 11.61
C VAL A 49 -1.56 1.48 10.74
N LEU A 50 -2.06 1.27 9.52
CA LEU A 50 -2.45 2.36 8.63
C LEU A 50 -3.53 3.25 9.27
N LYS A 51 -4.57 2.66 9.86
CA LYS A 51 -5.62 3.39 10.56
C LYS A 51 -5.06 4.22 11.72
N GLN A 52 -4.18 3.63 12.54
CA GLN A 52 -3.56 4.33 13.67
C GLN A 52 -2.67 5.49 13.22
N ALA A 53 -1.97 5.35 12.09
CA ALA A 53 -1.05 6.38 11.58
C ALA A 53 -1.76 7.64 11.04
N VAL A 54 -3.05 7.53 10.70
CA VAL A 54 -3.85 8.63 10.14
C VAL A 54 -5.02 9.06 11.03
N SER A 55 -5.15 8.46 12.21
CA SER A 55 -6.10 8.88 13.26
C SER A 55 -5.52 10.05 14.05
#